data_AF-A0AAD8JA71-F1
#
_entry.id   AF-A0AAD8JA71-F1
#
_cell.length_a   1.000
_cell.length_b   1.000
_cell.length_c   1.000
_cell.angle_alpha   90.00
_cell.angle_beta   90.00
_cell.angle_gamma   90.00
#
_symmetry.space_group_name_H-M   'P 1'
#
loop_
_entity.id
_entity.type
_entity.pdbx_description
1 polymer ?
#
loop_
_entity_poly.entity_id
_entity_poly.type
_entity_poly.pdbx_seq_one_letter_code
_entity_poly.pdbx_strand_id
1 'polypeptide(L)'
;MDKKSLEILTIPNSGDMLIDNGSLIAAAAAIAISPSPHQQKQIIRDLTNNSISKPGNLFFLISNRWFTRWKKYTGFGAYTDDEVLPEPHLIISDAADRPGPIDNSNIVATGSNSEGEDFQLLDNLEEERDYVVVSQDVWEKLFEWYKGGPVLPSKMISVGVGQELVVEVYPLFLKLIDARDGSESTIRLSKKASLHELHKRVRSLKRTDTRKVRIWDYFNKRKQTLLEDSTKTLEKSDL
;
A
#
# COMPACT_ATOMS: atom_id res chain seq x y z
N MET A 1 -15.89 34.12 70.64
CA MET A 1 -16.91 35.17 70.73
C MET A 1 -16.83 36.01 69.47
N ASP A 2 -17.85 35.83 68.64
CA ASP A 2 -18.46 36.76 67.67
C ASP A 2 -17.61 37.76 66.88
N LYS A 3 -17.64 37.60 65.57
CA LYS A 3 -18.30 38.57 64.68
C LYS A 3 -18.78 37.88 63.40
N LYS A 4 -20.09 37.94 63.18
CA LYS A 4 -20.78 37.64 61.92
C LYS A 4 -20.34 38.65 60.84
N SER A 5 -20.10 38.18 59.63
CA SER A 5 -20.23 38.99 58.42
C SER A 5 -21.04 38.20 57.40
N LEU A 6 -22.21 38.74 57.07
CA LEU A 6 -23.07 38.38 55.94
C LEU A 6 -22.70 39.31 54.80
N GLU A 7 -22.32 38.77 53.64
CA GLU A 7 -22.13 39.55 52.42
C GLU A 7 -23.13 39.10 51.35
N ILE A 8 -23.71 40.11 50.72
CA ILE A 8 -24.94 40.06 49.91
C ILE A 8 -24.61 39.63 48.48
N LEU A 9 -25.41 38.69 47.98
CA LEU A 9 -25.48 38.26 46.60
C LEU A 9 -25.82 39.45 45.68
N THR A 10 -24.95 39.74 44.71
CA THR A 10 -25.31 40.55 43.54
C THR A 10 -25.38 39.60 42.35
N ILE A 11 -26.58 39.42 41.79
CA ILE A 11 -26.78 38.69 40.54
C ILE A 11 -26.69 39.74 39.42
N PRO A 12 -25.69 39.69 38.51
CA PRO A 12 -25.78 40.42 37.27
C PRO A 12 -26.79 39.73 36.35
N ASN A 13 -27.77 40.53 35.96
CA ASN A 13 -28.79 40.22 34.99
C ASN A 13 -28.17 39.92 33.61
N SER A 14 -28.88 39.10 32.84
CA SER A 14 -28.60 38.61 31.49
C SER A 14 -27.88 39.56 30.54
N GLY A 15 -26.95 39.02 29.76
CA GLY A 15 -26.54 39.60 28.48
C GLY A 15 -25.03 39.70 28.29
N ASP A 16 -24.37 38.58 28.04
CA ASP A 16 -23.38 38.46 26.95
C ASP A 16 -22.83 37.03 26.92
N MET A 17 -23.27 36.26 25.92
CA MET A 17 -22.56 35.06 25.52
C MET A 17 -21.27 35.50 24.83
N LEU A 18 -20.20 35.64 25.62
CA LEU A 18 -18.85 35.62 25.11
C LEU A 18 -18.61 34.23 24.51
N ILE A 19 -18.81 34.12 23.20
CA ILE A 19 -18.34 33.00 22.41
C ILE A 19 -16.82 33.01 22.54
N ASP A 20 -16.31 31.99 23.23
CA ASP A 20 -14.90 31.72 23.39
C ASP A 20 -14.25 31.45 22.02
N ASN A 21 -13.74 32.51 21.39
CA ASN A 21 -12.95 32.44 20.16
C ASN A 21 -11.60 31.70 20.36
N GLY A 22 -11.26 31.27 21.59
CA GLY A 22 -10.12 30.40 21.86
C GLY A 22 -10.38 28.93 21.52
N SER A 23 -11.63 28.47 21.59
CA SER A 23 -11.98 27.08 21.29
C SER A 23 -12.12 26.78 19.79
N LEU A 24 -12.40 27.80 18.96
CA LEU A 24 -12.49 27.62 17.50
C LEU A 24 -11.11 27.60 16.82
N ILE A 25 -10.10 28.27 17.40
CA ILE A 25 -8.74 28.28 16.82
C ILE A 25 -7.98 26.98 17.16
N ALA A 26 -8.28 26.33 18.29
CA ALA A 26 -7.74 25.01 18.60
C ALA A 26 -8.36 23.89 17.73
N ALA A 27 -9.64 23.99 17.39
CA ALA A 27 -10.30 23.05 16.47
C ALA A 27 -9.89 23.27 15.00
N ALA A 28 -9.58 24.50 14.60
CA ALA A 28 -9.10 24.83 13.26
C ALA A 28 -7.64 24.39 13.01
N ALA A 29 -6.83 24.24 14.06
CA ALA A 29 -5.42 23.85 13.94
C ALA A 29 -5.19 22.32 13.82
N ALA A 30 -6.23 21.49 13.99
CA ALA A 30 -6.14 20.03 13.89
C ALA A 30 -6.89 19.43 12.68
N ILE A 31 -7.55 20.26 11.87
CA ILE A 31 -7.96 19.85 10.53
C ILE A 31 -6.76 20.15 9.64
N ALA A 32 -5.91 19.15 9.40
CA ALA A 32 -5.04 19.19 8.23
C ALA A 32 -5.93 19.59 7.06
N ILE A 33 -5.73 20.80 6.52
CA ILE A 33 -6.53 21.36 5.42
C ILE A 33 -6.31 20.42 4.24
N SER A 34 -7.13 19.38 4.17
CA SER A 34 -7.06 18.43 3.08
C SER A 34 -7.45 19.21 1.85
N PRO A 35 -6.63 19.22 0.79
CA PRO A 35 -6.90 20.01 -0.39
C PRO A 35 -8.28 19.67 -0.96
N SER A 36 -8.90 20.64 -1.61
CA SER A 36 -10.17 20.43 -2.33
C SER A 36 -10.05 19.25 -3.30
N PRO A 37 -11.15 18.56 -3.64
CA PRO A 37 -11.10 17.42 -4.57
C PRO A 37 -10.40 17.75 -5.91
N HIS A 38 -10.61 18.96 -6.43
CA HIS A 38 -9.92 19.46 -7.61
C HIS A 38 -8.40 19.59 -7.42
N GLN A 39 -7.97 20.19 -6.30
CA GLN A 39 -6.54 20.30 -5.97
C GLN A 39 -5.90 18.92 -5.79
N GLN A 40 -6.61 17.97 -5.16
CA GLN A 40 -6.12 16.58 -5.06
C GLN A 40 -5.91 15.96 -6.44
N LYS A 41 -6.87 16.11 -7.36
CA LYS A 41 -6.73 15.63 -8.75
C LYS A 41 -5.50 16.20 -9.43
N GLN A 42 -5.27 17.52 -9.30
CA GLN A 42 -4.10 18.19 -9.90
C GLN A 42 -2.79 17.66 -9.31
N ILE A 43 -2.68 17.63 -7.98
CA ILE A 43 -1.46 17.17 -7.29
C ILE A 43 -1.13 15.73 -7.69
N ILE A 44 -2.11 14.82 -7.65
CA ILE A 44 -1.87 13.41 -8.00
C ILE A 44 -1.54 13.23 -9.48
N ARG A 45 -2.16 14.01 -10.38
CA ARG A 45 -1.81 14.01 -11.82
C ARG A 45 -0.37 14.46 -12.02
N ASP A 46 0.04 15.55 -11.39
CA ASP A 46 1.39 16.10 -11.53
C ASP A 46 2.43 15.13 -10.99
N LEU A 47 2.18 14.51 -9.83
CA LEU A 47 3.08 13.49 -9.27
C LEU A 47 3.17 12.25 -10.15
N THR A 48 2.06 11.80 -10.73
CA THR A 48 2.05 10.66 -11.66
C THR A 48 2.87 10.96 -12.90
N ASN A 49 2.74 12.16 -13.48
CA ASN A 49 3.47 12.57 -14.68
C ASN A 49 4.97 12.80 -14.44
N ASN A 50 5.35 13.23 -13.24
CA ASN A 50 6.74 13.50 -12.88
C ASN A 50 7.46 12.29 -12.25
N SER A 51 6.75 11.18 -12.04
CA SER A 51 7.31 9.98 -11.41
C SER A 51 8.34 9.33 -12.34
N ILE A 52 9.59 9.22 -11.88
CA ILE A 52 10.65 8.52 -12.60
C ILE A 52 10.77 7.09 -12.06
N SER A 53 10.42 6.12 -12.90
CA SER A 53 10.54 4.68 -12.60
C SER A 53 11.98 4.19 -12.78
N LYS A 54 12.57 3.63 -11.71
CA LYS A 54 13.88 2.96 -11.73
C LYS A 54 13.80 1.60 -11.01
N PRO A 55 14.64 0.61 -11.38
CA PRO A 55 14.75 -0.63 -10.61
C PRO A 55 15.05 -0.34 -9.13
N GLY A 56 14.34 -1.01 -8.24
CA GLY A 56 14.47 -0.85 -6.80
C GLY A 56 13.59 0.24 -6.18
N ASN A 57 12.96 1.11 -7.00
CA ASN A 57 11.98 2.07 -6.48
C ASN A 57 10.80 1.34 -5.84
N LEU A 58 10.27 1.93 -4.77
CA LEU A 58 9.08 1.44 -4.10
C LEU A 58 7.82 1.98 -4.78
N PHE A 59 6.87 1.08 -4.97
CA PHE A 59 5.52 1.35 -5.41
C PHE A 59 4.55 0.80 -4.36
N PHE A 60 3.31 1.25 -4.41
CA PHE A 60 2.30 0.87 -3.43
C PHE A 60 1.04 0.41 -4.11
N LEU A 61 0.42 -0.62 -3.55
CA LEU A 61 -0.85 -1.16 -4.02
C LEU A 61 -1.99 -0.52 -3.26
N ILE A 62 -2.98 -0.03 -4.00
CA ILE A 62 -4.21 0.51 -3.45
C ILE A 62 -5.37 -0.30 -4.01
N SER A 63 -6.29 -0.71 -3.14
CA SER A 63 -7.55 -1.33 -3.56
C SER A 63 -8.25 -0.47 -4.59
N ASN A 64 -8.58 -1.05 -5.74
CA ASN A 64 -9.26 -0.32 -6.81
C ASN A 64 -10.67 0.10 -6.38
N ARG A 65 -11.27 -0.59 -5.39
CA ARG A 65 -12.55 -0.20 -4.78
C ARG A 65 -12.44 1.17 -4.11
N TRP A 66 -11.41 1.37 -3.31
CA TRP A 66 -11.16 2.66 -2.66
C TRP A 66 -10.78 3.72 -3.70
N PHE A 67 -9.84 3.37 -4.59
CA PHE A 67 -9.35 4.31 -5.59
C PHE A 67 -10.44 4.77 -6.56
N THR A 68 -11.38 3.90 -6.92
CA THR A 68 -12.55 4.27 -7.75
C THR A 68 -13.47 5.27 -7.05
N ARG A 69 -13.66 5.16 -5.72
CA ARG A 69 -14.42 6.17 -4.95
C ARG A 69 -13.69 7.51 -4.95
N TRP A 70 -12.36 7.48 -4.76
CA TRP A 70 -11.54 8.68 -4.85
C TRP A 70 -11.58 9.33 -6.25
N LYS A 71 -11.53 8.53 -7.32
CA LYS A 71 -11.69 9.04 -8.70
C LYS A 71 -13.04 9.72 -8.91
N LYS A 72 -14.13 9.14 -8.39
CA LYS A 72 -15.47 9.75 -8.45
C LYS A 72 -15.56 11.05 -7.65
N TYR A 73 -15.03 11.07 -6.42
CA TYR A 73 -14.99 12.27 -5.56
C TYR A 73 -14.21 13.43 -6.18
N THR A 74 -13.09 13.15 -6.84
CA THR A 74 -12.19 14.17 -7.41
C THR A 74 -12.45 14.47 -8.88
N GLY A 75 -13.26 13.68 -9.57
CA GLY A 75 -13.39 13.70 -11.03
C GLY A 75 -12.10 13.28 -11.76
N PHE A 76 -11.22 12.51 -11.11
CA PHE A 76 -9.99 12.01 -11.72
C PHE A 76 -10.32 10.91 -12.76
N GLY A 77 -9.89 11.11 -14.01
CA GLY A 77 -10.21 10.20 -15.12
C GLY A 77 -11.57 10.41 -15.78
N ALA A 78 -12.37 11.39 -15.34
CA ALA A 78 -13.50 11.87 -16.13
C ALA A 78 -12.97 12.58 -17.38
N TYR A 79 -13.51 12.20 -18.54
CA TYR A 79 -13.27 12.61 -19.93
C TYR A 79 -12.26 13.74 -20.19
N THR A 80 -11.35 13.50 -21.14
CA THR A 80 -10.52 14.53 -21.76
C THR A 80 -11.40 15.62 -22.35
N ASP A 81 -10.96 16.86 -22.18
CA ASP A 81 -11.62 18.14 -22.49
C ASP A 81 -11.92 18.37 -24.00
N ASP A 82 -11.96 17.32 -24.83
CA ASP A 82 -11.88 17.40 -26.30
C ASP A 82 -13.05 16.72 -27.04
N GLU A 83 -14.09 16.27 -26.33
CA GLU A 83 -15.34 15.83 -26.97
C GLU A 83 -16.46 16.84 -26.68
N VAL A 84 -16.80 17.58 -27.73
CA VAL A 84 -17.89 18.56 -27.82
C VAL A 84 -19.18 17.97 -27.24
N LEU A 85 -19.66 18.57 -26.14
CA LEU A 85 -20.94 18.27 -25.51
C LEU A 85 -22.11 18.55 -26.47
N PRO A 86 -23.06 17.62 -26.67
CA PRO A 86 -24.42 17.99 -27.05
C PRO A 86 -25.25 18.21 -25.78
N GLU A 87 -25.52 19.49 -25.49
CA GLU A 87 -26.66 20.05 -24.74
C GLU A 87 -26.88 19.74 -23.24
N PRO A 88 -27.45 20.72 -22.49
CA PRO A 88 -27.33 20.84 -21.04
C PRO A 88 -28.48 20.13 -20.31
N HIS A 89 -28.64 18.84 -20.51
CA HIS A 89 -29.65 18.07 -19.78
C HIS A 89 -29.14 16.68 -19.45
N LEU A 90 -28.25 16.58 -18.46
CA LEU A 90 -28.17 15.41 -17.57
C LEU A 90 -27.25 15.71 -16.38
N ILE A 91 -27.89 16.09 -15.28
CA ILE A 91 -27.51 15.80 -13.90
C ILE A 91 -26.17 16.41 -13.46
N ILE A 92 -26.30 17.50 -12.71
CA ILE A 92 -25.38 17.87 -11.62
C ILE A 92 -25.09 16.57 -10.87
N SER A 93 -23.92 15.97 -11.13
CA SER A 93 -23.43 14.85 -10.36
C SER A 93 -23.41 15.34 -8.92
N ASP A 94 -24.30 14.77 -8.11
CA ASP A 94 -24.21 14.77 -6.66
C ASP A 94 -22.72 14.67 -6.30
N ALA A 95 -22.21 15.62 -5.52
CA ALA A 95 -20.80 15.66 -5.19
C ALA A 95 -20.48 14.33 -4.49
N ALA A 96 -19.85 13.39 -5.21
CA ALA A 96 -19.67 12.04 -4.71
C ALA A 96 -18.99 12.10 -3.34
N ASP A 97 -19.42 11.28 -2.39
CA ASP A 97 -18.90 11.38 -1.03
C ASP A 97 -17.39 11.25 -0.99
N ARG A 98 -16.75 12.05 -0.13
CA ARG A 98 -15.32 11.93 0.16
C ARG A 98 -15.01 10.48 0.54
N PRO A 99 -14.05 9.81 -0.12
CA PRO A 99 -13.70 8.46 0.27
C PRO A 99 -13.18 8.50 1.72
N GLY A 100 -13.61 7.53 2.53
CA GLY A 100 -13.06 7.35 3.87
C GLY A 100 -11.57 6.98 3.85
N PRO A 101 -11.02 6.48 4.97
CA PRO A 101 -9.64 6.00 5.01
C PRO A 101 -9.33 4.96 3.93
N ILE A 102 -8.08 4.92 3.47
CA ILE A 102 -7.62 3.89 2.52
C ILE A 102 -7.89 2.53 3.13
N ASP A 103 -8.59 1.67 2.40
CA ASP A 103 -8.93 0.32 2.83
C ASP A 103 -8.43 -0.68 1.80
N ASN A 104 -7.35 -1.37 2.16
CA ASN A 104 -6.72 -2.42 1.37
C ASN A 104 -7.08 -3.83 1.86
N SER A 105 -7.99 -3.97 2.83
CA SER A 105 -8.32 -5.27 3.44
C SER A 105 -8.83 -6.30 2.43
N ASN A 106 -9.51 -5.85 1.37
CA ASN A 106 -10.09 -6.74 0.35
C ASN A 106 -9.08 -7.33 -0.63
N ILE A 107 -7.82 -6.91 -0.60
CA ILE A 107 -6.74 -7.45 -1.45
C ILE A 107 -5.68 -8.20 -0.64
N VAL A 108 -5.89 -8.35 0.66
CA VAL A 108 -4.98 -9.03 1.59
C VAL A 108 -5.57 -10.39 2.01
N ALA A 109 -4.74 -11.42 2.03
CA ALA A 109 -5.10 -12.74 2.50
C ALA A 109 -5.31 -12.73 4.03
N THR A 110 -6.40 -13.35 4.48
CA THR A 110 -6.73 -13.46 5.91
C THR A 110 -5.69 -14.34 6.62
N GLY A 111 -5.01 -13.80 7.63
CA GLY A 111 -4.06 -14.55 8.46
C GLY A 111 -2.61 -14.04 8.45
N SER A 112 -2.25 -13.01 7.67
CA SER A 112 -0.91 -12.41 7.70
C SER A 112 -0.71 -11.44 8.88
N ASN A 113 -1.22 -11.79 10.05
CA ASN A 113 -1.02 -11.01 11.28
C ASN A 113 0.25 -11.50 11.99
N SER A 114 1.40 -11.11 11.45
CA SER A 114 2.68 -11.17 12.14
C SER A 114 3.34 -9.81 11.95
N GLU A 115 3.39 -9.03 13.03
CA GLU A 115 4.13 -7.76 13.04
C GLU A 115 5.55 -8.00 12.49
N GLY A 116 5.83 -7.44 11.30
CA GLY A 116 7.13 -7.54 10.63
C GLY A 116 7.20 -8.51 9.45
N GLU A 117 6.12 -9.19 9.05
CA GLU A 117 6.07 -9.96 7.79
C GLU A 117 5.21 -9.27 6.73
N ASP A 118 5.71 -9.28 5.49
CA ASP A 118 5.04 -8.69 4.31
C ASP A 118 3.61 -9.23 4.18
N PHE A 119 2.61 -8.33 4.18
CA PHE A 119 1.21 -8.68 3.92
C PHE A 119 1.13 -9.58 2.69
N GLN A 120 0.45 -10.72 2.84
CA GLN A 120 0.23 -11.61 1.71
C GLN A 120 -0.98 -11.11 0.94
N LEU A 121 -0.80 -10.86 -0.35
CA LEU A 121 -1.91 -10.54 -1.24
C LEU A 121 -2.74 -11.78 -1.51
N LEU A 122 -4.03 -11.59 -1.81
CA LEU A 122 -4.84 -12.65 -2.38
C LEU A 122 -4.26 -13.13 -3.71
N ASP A 123 -4.42 -14.41 -4.02
CA ASP A 123 -3.97 -14.96 -5.29
C ASP A 123 -4.83 -14.43 -6.45
N ASN A 124 -4.21 -14.26 -7.62
CA ASN A 124 -4.88 -13.89 -8.89
C ASN A 124 -5.56 -12.51 -8.92
N LEU A 125 -5.13 -11.55 -8.08
CA LEU A 125 -5.55 -10.16 -8.27
C LEU A 125 -4.96 -9.61 -9.57
N GLU A 126 -5.78 -8.83 -10.28
CA GLU A 126 -5.39 -8.16 -11.52
C GLU A 126 -5.28 -6.64 -11.31
N GLU A 127 -4.22 -6.07 -11.87
CA GLU A 127 -4.01 -4.63 -11.93
C GLU A 127 -5.14 -3.94 -12.72
N GLU A 128 -5.51 -2.73 -12.31
CA GLU A 128 -6.64 -1.92 -12.80
C GLU A 128 -8.04 -2.51 -12.55
N ARG A 129 -8.15 -3.81 -12.22
CA ARG A 129 -9.41 -4.43 -11.78
C ARG A 129 -9.53 -4.44 -10.26
N ASP A 130 -8.57 -5.06 -9.58
CA ASP A 130 -8.64 -5.34 -8.14
C ASP A 130 -7.81 -4.33 -7.33
N TYR A 131 -6.68 -3.90 -7.88
CA TYR A 131 -5.80 -2.89 -7.30
C TYR A 131 -5.24 -1.95 -8.37
N VAL A 132 -4.72 -0.81 -7.94
CA VAL A 132 -3.89 0.08 -8.77
C VAL A 132 -2.49 0.17 -8.16
N VAL A 133 -1.50 0.35 -9.02
CA VAL A 133 -0.11 0.57 -8.62
C VAL A 133 0.18 2.06 -8.68
N VAL A 134 0.68 2.63 -7.58
CA VAL A 134 1.05 4.04 -7.52
C VAL A 134 2.51 4.21 -7.08
N SER A 135 3.15 5.30 -7.52
CA SER A 135 4.48 5.66 -7.05
C SER A 135 4.46 6.02 -5.56
N GLN A 136 5.63 5.98 -4.93
CA GLN A 136 5.79 6.37 -3.53
C GLN A 136 5.22 7.76 -3.22
N ASP A 137 5.51 8.76 -4.06
CA ASP A 137 5.04 10.13 -3.84
C ASP A 137 3.51 10.24 -3.87
N VAL A 138 2.88 9.52 -4.80
CA VAL A 138 1.41 9.45 -4.90
C VAL A 138 0.82 8.77 -3.67
N TRP A 139 1.41 7.65 -3.23
CA TRP A 139 0.98 6.94 -2.02
C TRP A 139 1.10 7.83 -0.78
N GLU A 140 2.24 8.47 -0.56
CA GLU A 140 2.49 9.31 0.60
C GLU A 140 1.47 10.45 0.68
N LYS A 141 1.12 11.06 -0.46
CA LYS A 141 0.09 12.12 -0.50
C LYS A 141 -1.31 11.60 -0.22
N LEU A 142 -1.70 10.48 -0.81
CA LEU A 142 -3.01 9.87 -0.51
C LEU A 142 -3.10 9.46 0.97
N PHE A 143 -2.03 8.87 1.50
CA PHE A 143 -1.95 8.46 2.91
C PHE A 143 -1.95 9.67 3.85
N GLU A 144 -1.33 10.79 3.48
CA GLU A 144 -1.38 12.05 4.21
C GLU A 144 -2.84 12.52 4.41
N TRP A 145 -3.64 12.50 3.34
CA TRP A 145 -5.01 13.02 3.32
C TRP A 145 -6.08 12.07 3.87
N TYR A 146 -5.89 10.77 3.72
CA TYR A 146 -6.93 9.78 4.02
C TYR A 146 -6.54 8.80 5.14
N LYS A 147 -5.25 8.62 5.42
CA LYS A 147 -4.77 7.56 6.33
C LYS A 147 -5.30 6.18 5.92
N GLY A 148 -5.29 5.21 6.83
CA GLY A 148 -5.83 3.87 6.61
C GLY A 148 -4.75 2.82 6.40
N GLY A 149 -5.07 1.75 5.67
CA GLY A 149 -4.17 0.65 5.39
C GLY A 149 -4.88 -0.67 5.09
N PRO A 150 -4.17 -1.80 5.20
CA PRO A 150 -2.73 -1.91 5.46
C PRO A 150 -1.86 -1.28 4.35
N VAL A 151 -0.62 -0.93 4.67
CA VAL A 151 0.37 -0.43 3.70
C VAL A 151 0.92 -1.62 2.91
N LEU A 152 0.85 -1.55 1.59
CA LEU A 152 1.24 -2.65 0.70
C LEU A 152 2.37 -2.21 -0.25
N PRO A 153 3.64 -2.19 0.22
CA PRO A 153 4.78 -1.82 -0.59
C PRO A 153 5.20 -2.96 -1.53
N SER A 154 5.54 -2.61 -2.77
CA SER A 154 6.05 -3.51 -3.80
C SER A 154 7.27 -2.89 -4.47
N LYS A 155 8.24 -3.71 -4.88
CA LYS A 155 9.48 -3.23 -5.51
C LYS A 155 9.37 -3.29 -7.03
N MET A 156 9.86 -2.26 -7.70
CA MET A 156 10.09 -2.33 -9.14
C MET A 156 11.32 -3.20 -9.44
N ILE A 157 11.16 -4.16 -10.32
CA ILE A 157 12.20 -5.07 -10.79
C ILE A 157 12.29 -4.98 -12.32
N SER A 158 13.47 -5.24 -12.88
CA SER A 158 13.59 -5.51 -14.32
C SER A 158 13.18 -6.96 -14.59
N VAL A 159 12.57 -7.32 -15.71
CA VAL A 159 12.23 -8.73 -16.03
C VAL A 159 12.59 -9.02 -17.48
N GLY A 160 12.97 -10.26 -17.74
CA GLY A 160 13.29 -10.77 -19.06
C GLY A 160 14.59 -10.22 -19.65
N VAL A 161 14.82 -10.58 -20.91
CA VAL A 161 16.02 -10.20 -21.67
C VAL A 161 16.06 -8.70 -21.96
N GLY A 162 14.89 -8.10 -22.21
CA GLY A 162 14.73 -6.67 -22.48
C GLY A 162 14.83 -5.77 -21.23
N GLN A 163 14.98 -6.36 -20.04
CA GLN A 163 15.00 -5.62 -18.76
C GLN A 163 13.79 -4.71 -18.55
N GLU A 164 12.61 -5.18 -18.94
CA GLU A 164 11.36 -4.45 -18.79
C GLU A 164 11.10 -4.17 -17.31
N LEU A 165 10.78 -2.92 -16.95
CA LEU A 165 10.54 -2.55 -15.57
C LEU A 165 9.10 -2.85 -15.19
N VAL A 166 8.91 -3.75 -14.22
CA VAL A 166 7.60 -4.15 -13.69
C VAL A 166 7.60 -4.07 -12.18
N VAL A 167 6.44 -3.82 -11.58
CA VAL A 167 6.29 -3.90 -10.13
C VAL A 167 6.08 -5.35 -9.72
N GLU A 168 6.95 -5.86 -8.84
CA GLU A 168 6.87 -7.22 -8.32
C GLU A 168 5.74 -7.33 -7.29
N VAL A 169 4.51 -7.51 -7.78
CA VAL A 169 3.32 -7.73 -6.94
C VAL A 169 3.34 -9.11 -6.30
N TYR A 170 3.77 -10.13 -7.07
CA TYR A 170 3.91 -11.51 -6.60
C TYR A 170 5.36 -12.00 -6.71
N PRO A 171 6.10 -12.00 -5.59
CA PRO A 171 7.39 -12.68 -5.51
C PRO A 171 7.24 -14.20 -5.73
N LEU A 172 8.35 -14.88 -5.97
CA LEU A 172 8.34 -16.35 -6.11
C LEU A 172 7.98 -17.01 -4.78
N PHE A 173 6.98 -17.89 -4.84
CA PHE A 173 6.54 -18.71 -3.73
C PHE A 173 7.09 -20.13 -3.92
N LEU A 174 8.21 -20.45 -3.24
CA LEU A 174 8.88 -21.74 -3.41
C LEU A 174 8.51 -22.68 -2.27
N LYS A 175 8.05 -23.87 -2.64
CA LYS A 175 7.82 -24.98 -1.72
C LYS A 175 9.11 -25.78 -1.54
N LEU A 176 9.62 -25.78 -0.32
CA LEU A 176 10.78 -26.56 0.09
C LEU A 176 10.35 -27.88 0.71
N ILE A 177 10.94 -28.98 0.26
CA ILE A 177 10.75 -30.30 0.83
C ILE A 177 12.11 -30.78 1.35
N ASP A 178 12.19 -31.07 2.64
CA ASP A 178 13.41 -31.64 3.22
C ASP A 178 13.45 -33.15 2.91
N ALA A 179 14.49 -33.59 2.22
CA ALA A 179 14.62 -34.98 1.79
C ALA A 179 14.86 -35.96 2.95
N ARG A 180 15.20 -35.48 4.17
CA ARG A 180 15.50 -36.33 5.32
C ARG A 180 14.25 -36.82 6.03
N ASP A 181 13.27 -35.93 6.20
CA ASP A 181 12.07 -36.18 6.99
C ASP A 181 10.77 -35.92 6.20
N GLY A 182 10.86 -35.44 4.96
CA GLY A 182 9.71 -35.09 4.14
C GLY A 182 9.03 -33.79 4.55
N SER A 183 9.59 -33.04 5.50
CA SER A 183 8.98 -31.81 6.02
C SER A 183 8.89 -30.73 4.94
N GLU A 184 7.70 -30.18 4.81
CA GLU A 184 7.41 -29.11 3.86
C GLU A 184 7.49 -27.75 4.54
N SER A 185 8.01 -26.77 3.82
CA SER A 185 8.06 -25.38 4.28
C SER A 185 8.04 -24.46 3.06
N THR A 186 7.60 -23.22 3.23
CA THR A 186 7.47 -22.28 2.11
C THR A 186 8.41 -21.10 2.33
N ILE A 187 9.03 -20.63 1.25
CA ILE A 187 9.81 -19.40 1.25
C ILE A 187 9.32 -18.47 0.15
N ARG A 188 9.36 -17.18 0.44
CA ARG A 188 9.07 -16.11 -0.52
C ARG A 188 10.36 -15.37 -0.81
N LEU A 189 10.69 -15.22 -2.08
CA LEU A 189 11.88 -14.50 -2.54
C LEU A 189 11.55 -13.73 -3.81
N SER A 190 12.18 -12.57 -3.98
CA SER A 190 12.09 -11.84 -5.24
C SER A 190 12.62 -12.69 -6.39
N LYS A 191 12.06 -12.53 -7.60
CA LYS A 191 12.62 -13.04 -8.86
C LYS A 191 14.08 -12.63 -9.05
N LYS A 192 14.46 -11.48 -8.49
CA LYS A 192 15.84 -10.95 -8.49
C LYS A 192 16.71 -11.43 -7.36
N ALA A 193 16.15 -12.15 -6.40
CA ALA A 193 16.97 -12.77 -5.36
C ALA A 193 17.97 -13.73 -6.00
N SER A 194 19.16 -13.82 -5.42
CA SER A 194 20.21 -14.72 -5.89
C SER A 194 20.00 -16.14 -5.34
N LEU A 195 20.60 -17.13 -6.01
CA LEU A 195 20.71 -18.49 -5.45
C LEU A 195 21.43 -18.47 -4.10
N HIS A 196 22.39 -17.56 -3.90
CA HIS A 196 23.02 -17.35 -2.60
C HIS A 196 22.03 -16.95 -1.50
N GLU A 197 21.13 -16.00 -1.79
CA GLU A 197 20.09 -15.59 -0.84
C GLU A 197 19.08 -16.70 -0.56
N LEU A 198 18.72 -17.48 -1.59
CA LEU A 198 17.93 -18.71 -1.42
C LEU A 198 18.61 -19.67 -0.44
N HIS A 199 19.89 -19.98 -0.66
CA HIS A 199 20.68 -20.83 0.23
C HIS A 199 20.71 -20.29 1.66
N LYS A 200 20.95 -18.99 1.83
CA LYS A 200 20.95 -18.32 3.14
C LYS A 200 19.60 -18.46 3.83
N ARG A 201 18.49 -18.25 3.12
CA ARG A 201 17.12 -18.36 3.67
C ARG A 201 16.78 -19.79 4.06
N VAL A 202 17.16 -20.77 3.24
CA VAL A 202 16.96 -22.21 3.52
C VAL A 202 17.75 -22.64 4.75
N ARG A 203 19.02 -22.24 4.87
CA ARG A 203 19.88 -22.54 6.05
C ARG A 203 19.27 -21.97 7.33
N SER A 204 18.82 -20.71 7.27
CA SER A 204 18.15 -20.04 8.40
C SER A 204 16.86 -20.76 8.80
N LEU A 205 16.00 -21.11 7.83
CA LEU A 205 14.72 -21.74 8.08
C LEU A 205 14.86 -23.16 8.65
N LYS A 206 15.78 -23.95 8.11
CA LYS A 206 16.04 -25.33 8.55
C LYS A 206 17.04 -25.40 9.72
N ARG A 207 17.43 -24.26 10.31
CA ARG A 207 18.41 -24.16 11.42
C ARG A 207 19.65 -25.03 11.18
N THR A 208 20.15 -25.02 9.95
CA THR A 208 21.21 -25.92 9.50
C THR A 208 22.44 -25.11 9.11
N ASP A 209 23.51 -25.23 9.89
CA ASP A 209 24.80 -24.52 9.68
C ASP A 209 25.69 -25.15 8.59
N THR A 210 25.31 -26.31 8.05
CA THR A 210 26.25 -27.08 7.25
C THR A 210 26.47 -26.47 5.87
N ARG A 211 27.74 -26.27 5.53
CA ARG A 211 28.30 -26.01 4.18
C ARG A 211 27.97 -27.09 3.12
N LYS A 212 26.98 -27.96 3.38
CA LYS A 212 26.57 -29.09 2.54
C LYS A 212 25.05 -29.12 2.27
N VAL A 213 24.34 -28.01 2.44
CA VAL A 213 22.95 -27.93 1.95
C VAL A 213 22.99 -27.98 0.42
N ARG A 214 22.40 -29.02 -0.16
CA ARG A 214 22.21 -29.14 -1.61
C ARG A 214 20.74 -28.91 -1.92
N ILE A 215 20.46 -27.85 -2.66
CA ILE A 215 19.11 -27.51 -3.10
C ILE A 215 18.98 -28.02 -4.53
N TRP A 216 17.95 -28.79 -4.80
CA TRP A 216 17.64 -29.30 -6.13
C TRP A 216 16.34 -28.65 -6.60
N ASP A 217 16.29 -28.27 -7.87
CA ASP A 217 15.00 -28.08 -8.53
C ASP A 217 14.28 -29.44 -8.58
N TYR A 218 13.06 -29.45 -8.06
CA TYR A 218 12.23 -30.64 -7.91
C TYR A 218 10.93 -30.53 -8.71
N PHE A 219 11.02 -30.06 -9.95
CA PHE A 219 9.90 -29.99 -10.87
C PHE A 219 9.35 -31.39 -11.25
N ASN A 220 8.02 -31.53 -11.31
CA ASN A 220 7.32 -32.78 -11.60
C ASN A 220 7.75 -33.98 -10.73
N LYS A 221 8.08 -33.73 -9.46
CA LYS A 221 8.55 -34.74 -8.51
C LYS A 221 9.82 -35.47 -8.96
N ARG A 222 10.63 -34.82 -9.79
CA ARG A 222 11.93 -35.34 -10.25
C ARG A 222 13.01 -34.33 -9.94
N LYS A 223 14.17 -34.79 -9.51
CA LYS A 223 15.35 -33.93 -9.34
C LYS A 223 15.84 -33.56 -10.72
N GLN A 224 15.76 -32.28 -11.04
CA GLN A 224 16.23 -31.72 -12.30
C GLN A 224 17.68 -31.25 -12.11
N THR A 225 17.84 -29.98 -11.73
CA THR A 225 19.12 -29.30 -11.68
C THR A 225 19.54 -29.04 -10.23
N LEU A 226 20.84 -29.16 -9.94
CA LEU A 226 21.40 -28.70 -8.68
C LEU A 226 21.48 -27.16 -8.70
N LEU A 227 20.83 -26.52 -7.74
CA LEU A 227 20.85 -25.08 -7.57
C LEU A 227 22.09 -24.69 -6.76
N GLU A 228 23.20 -24.48 -7.46
CA GLU A 228 24.47 -24.10 -6.84
C GLU A 228 24.42 -22.70 -6.23
N ASP A 229 25.06 -22.56 -5.07
CA ASP A 229 25.20 -21.28 -4.38
C ASP A 229 26.00 -20.30 -5.26
N SER A 230 25.32 -19.29 -5.81
CA SER A 230 25.87 -18.36 -6.78
C SER A 230 25.10 -17.04 -6.81
N THR A 231 25.62 -16.06 -7.54
CA THR A 231 24.97 -14.76 -7.78
C THR A 231 23.89 -14.80 -8.87
N LYS A 232 23.65 -15.96 -9.48
CA LYS A 232 22.58 -16.14 -10.47
C LYS A 232 21.23 -15.89 -9.81
N THR A 233 20.35 -15.14 -10.49
CA THR A 233 19.02 -14.82 -9.96
C THR A 233 18.05 -16.01 -10.08
N LEU A 234 17.02 -16.03 -9.25
CA LEU A 234 15.96 -17.05 -9.32
C LEU A 234 15.24 -17.03 -10.66
N GLU A 235 14.95 -15.84 -11.21
CA GLU A 235 14.37 -15.69 -12.55
C GLU A 235 15.18 -16.40 -13.63
N LYS A 236 16.52 -16.27 -13.63
CA LYS A 236 17.39 -16.93 -14.61
C LYS A 236 17.53 -18.43 -14.39
N SER A 237 17.05 -18.91 -13.25
CA SER A 237 17.15 -20.32 -12.85
C SER A 237 15.93 -21.13 -13.26
N ASP A 238 14.95 -20.50 -13.92
CA ASP A 238 13.74 -21.12 -14.49
C ASP A 238 12.96 -21.97 -13.47
N LEU A 239 12.86 -21.46 -12.24
CA LEU A 239 12.13 -22.08 -11.11
C LEU A 239 10.63 -21.75 -11.10
#